data_AF-A0A183TNY4-F1
#
_entry.id   AF-A0A183TNY4-F1
#
_cell.length_a   1.000
_cell.length_b   1.000
_cell.length_c   1.000
_cell.angle_alpha   90.00
_cell.angle_beta   90.00
_cell.angle_gamma   90.00
#
_symmetry.space_group_name_H-M   'P 1'
#
loop_
_entity.id
_entity.type
_entity.pdbx_description
1 polymer ?
#
loop_
_entity_poly.entity_id
_entity_poly.type
_entity_poly.pdbx_seq_one_letter_code
_entity_poly.pdbx_strand_id
1 'polypeptide(L)'
;MSFSGHKSILMLAFSPSKNNHFLWHSRSAPFCLFWRKIILCTCFGLLGGSAPQDKPDLLQRLSLIQKDITKLQVDAIVNAANESLLGGGGVDGCIHRAAGPELVAECRTLHGCAPGSSVITKGYKLPASHVIHTVGPRNKDPNVLKSCYETSLALCSENGLKTVAFPCIATGIFGKKLYTGF
;
A
#
# COMPACT_ATOMS: atom_id res chain seq x y z
N MET A 1 12.47 17.25 -24.11
CA MET A 1 11.03 17.21 -23.73
C MET A 1 10.96 16.98 -22.23
N SER A 2 10.42 17.95 -21.51
CA SER A 2 10.39 18.02 -20.03
C SER A 2 9.20 17.23 -19.50
N PHE A 3 9.43 16.25 -18.60
CA PHE A 3 8.35 15.55 -17.91
C PHE A 3 7.88 16.39 -16.71
N SER A 4 6.75 17.06 -16.90
CA SER A 4 6.03 17.84 -15.89
C SER A 4 5.02 16.95 -15.16
N GLY A 5 5.15 16.86 -13.83
CA GLY A 5 4.00 16.95 -12.92
C GLY A 5 3.07 15.75 -12.78
N HIS A 6 3.46 14.72 -12.02
CA HIS A 6 2.49 13.83 -11.36
C HIS A 6 2.68 13.84 -9.83
N LYS A 7 1.65 14.38 -9.15
CA LYS A 7 1.59 14.64 -7.71
C LYS A 7 0.88 13.48 -6.99
N SER A 8 1.61 12.45 -6.60
CA SER A 8 1.10 11.36 -5.75
C SER A 8 1.57 11.55 -4.30
N ILE A 9 0.63 11.60 -3.33
CA ILE A 9 0.88 11.57 -1.89
C ILE A 9 0.74 10.13 -1.41
N LEU A 10 1.75 9.62 -0.73
CA LEU A 10 1.76 8.28 -0.13
C LEU A 10 1.42 8.40 1.37
N MET A 11 0.21 7.97 1.73
CA MET A 11 -0.20 7.82 3.13
C MET A 11 0.00 6.37 3.57
N LEU A 12 0.86 6.12 4.54
CA LEU A 12 0.91 4.81 5.20
C LEU A 12 -0.12 4.80 6.32
N ALA A 13 -1.17 4.00 6.15
CA ALA A 13 -2.29 3.89 7.08
C ALA A 13 -2.35 2.53 7.75
N PHE A 14 -2.28 2.50 9.08
CA PHE A 14 -2.40 1.26 9.85
C PHE A 14 -3.86 1.01 10.24
N SER A 15 -4.48 -0.04 9.70
CA SER A 15 -5.81 -0.50 10.11
C SER A 15 -5.74 -1.25 11.46
N PRO A 16 -6.37 -0.76 12.53
CA PRO A 16 -6.47 -1.52 13.77
C PRO A 16 -7.51 -2.65 13.61
N SER A 17 -7.08 -3.91 13.72
CA SER A 17 -8.01 -5.02 13.92
C SER A 17 -8.61 -4.93 15.32
N LYS A 18 -9.95 -4.98 15.44
CA LYS A 18 -10.68 -4.83 16.71
C LYS A 18 -10.42 -5.93 17.76
N ASN A 19 -9.67 -6.98 17.43
CA ASN A 19 -9.41 -8.11 18.34
C ASN A 19 -7.91 -8.45 18.46
N ASN A 20 -7.07 -7.50 18.85
CA ASN A 20 -5.79 -7.84 19.49
C ASN A 20 -5.32 -6.67 20.37
N HIS A 21 -5.33 -6.90 21.68
CA HIS A 21 -4.59 -6.10 22.65
C HIS A 21 -3.09 -6.22 22.34
N PHE A 22 -2.55 -5.31 21.53
CA PHE A 22 -1.13 -4.98 21.56
C PHE A 22 -1.02 -3.52 22.03
N LEU A 23 -0.83 -3.38 23.34
CA LEU A 23 -0.35 -2.16 23.96
C LEU A 23 1.00 -1.81 23.31
N TRP A 24 1.09 -0.67 22.65
CA TRP A 24 2.39 -0.05 22.36
C TRP A 24 2.36 1.39 22.86
N HIS A 25 2.73 1.56 24.12
CA HIS A 25 3.15 2.85 24.65
C HIS A 25 4.59 3.06 24.23
N SER A 26 4.85 4.00 23.31
CA SER A 26 5.98 4.94 23.39
C SER A 26 6.13 5.70 22.07
N ARG A 27 6.34 7.02 22.16
CA ARG A 27 6.64 7.94 21.05
C ARG A 27 8.07 7.79 20.49
N SER A 28 8.64 6.59 20.55
CA SER A 28 10.01 6.30 20.10
C SER A 28 10.14 4.89 19.51
N ALA A 29 9.31 4.58 18.52
CA ALA A 29 9.40 3.31 17.81
C ALA A 29 10.44 3.37 16.68
N PRO A 30 11.55 2.59 16.72
CA PRO A 30 12.48 2.42 15.59
C PRO A 30 11.79 1.90 14.30
N PHE A 31 10.54 1.43 14.43
CA PHE A 31 9.62 1.08 13.35
C PHE A 31 9.39 2.23 12.35
N CYS A 32 9.21 3.46 12.84
CA CYS A 32 8.87 4.61 12.00
C CYS A 32 10.06 5.09 11.13
N LEU A 33 11.26 5.06 11.70
CA LEU A 33 12.51 5.41 11.00
C LEU A 33 12.91 4.33 9.98
N PHE A 34 12.63 3.07 10.27
CA PHE A 34 12.91 1.93 9.40
C PHE A 34 12.09 1.97 8.10
N TRP A 35 10.78 2.25 8.22
CA TRP A 35 9.90 2.45 7.07
C TRP A 35 10.25 3.70 6.25
N ARG A 36 10.72 4.77 6.92
CA ARG A 36 11.25 5.96 6.25
C ARG A 36 12.43 5.61 5.34
N LYS A 37 13.36 4.77 5.80
CA LYS A 37 14.51 4.29 5.01
C LYS A 37 14.12 3.35 3.86
N ILE A 38 13.20 2.40 4.07
CA ILE A 38 12.75 1.49 3.00
C ILE A 38 12.11 2.27 1.85
N ILE A 39 11.16 3.16 2.14
CA ILE A 39 10.49 3.97 1.10
C ILE A 39 11.49 4.86 0.36
N LEU A 40 12.40 5.50 1.10
CA LEU A 40 13.45 6.32 0.49
C LEU A 40 14.38 5.51 -0.42
N CYS A 41 14.80 4.30 -0.01
CA CYS A 41 15.68 3.43 -0.81
C CYS A 41 15.00 2.85 -2.06
N THR A 42 13.72 2.46 -1.98
CA THR A 42 13.00 1.91 -3.14
C THR A 42 12.71 2.98 -4.18
N CYS A 43 12.41 4.22 -3.77
CA CYS A 43 12.32 5.38 -4.66
C CYS A 43 13.67 5.75 -5.30
N PHE A 44 14.78 5.38 -4.68
CA PHE A 44 16.13 5.77 -5.13
C PHE A 44 16.70 4.86 -6.22
N GLY A 45 16.42 3.55 -6.14
CA GLY A 45 16.88 2.57 -7.13
C GLY A 45 16.24 2.70 -8.53
N LEU A 46 15.25 3.57 -8.69
CA LEU A 46 14.51 3.78 -9.95
C LEU A 46 15.10 4.87 -10.86
N LEU A 47 16.11 5.63 -10.42
CA LEU A 47 16.54 6.84 -11.16
C LEU A 47 17.95 6.81 -11.75
N GLY A 48 18.72 5.73 -11.62
CA GLY A 48 19.97 5.54 -12.37
C GLY A 48 20.90 6.77 -12.42
N GLY A 49 21.01 7.50 -11.32
CA GLY A 49 21.66 8.80 -11.25
C GLY A 49 22.50 8.94 -9.99
N SER A 50 23.55 9.75 -10.09
CA SER A 50 24.41 10.16 -8.99
C SER A 50 23.60 10.68 -7.78
N ALA A 51 24.20 10.56 -6.59
CA ALA A 51 23.61 10.96 -5.31
C ALA A 51 22.92 12.33 -5.40
N PRO A 52 21.71 12.53 -4.81
CA PRO A 52 20.97 13.76 -5.00
C PRO A 52 21.60 14.85 -4.16
N GLN A 53 21.85 15.96 -4.80
CA GLN A 53 21.65 17.24 -4.15
C GLN A 53 20.15 17.34 -3.77
N ASP A 54 19.88 17.53 -2.48
CA ASP A 54 18.67 18.04 -1.83
C ASP A 54 17.31 17.87 -2.56
N LYS A 55 16.49 16.89 -2.11
CA LYS A 55 15.04 16.86 -2.40
C LYS A 55 14.20 16.88 -1.10
N PRO A 56 14.13 18.01 -0.38
CA PRO A 56 13.24 18.18 0.77
C PRO A 56 11.74 17.99 0.45
N ASP A 57 11.35 18.06 -0.83
CA ASP A 57 9.96 17.96 -1.32
C ASP A 57 9.34 16.55 -1.21
N LEU A 58 10.13 15.47 -1.30
CA LEU A 58 9.59 14.10 -1.24
C LEU A 58 9.00 13.76 0.12
N LEU A 59 9.63 14.23 1.20
CA LEU A 59 9.16 13.98 2.55
C LEU A 59 7.87 14.73 2.87
N GLN A 60 7.59 15.85 2.19
CA GLN A 60 6.31 16.57 2.33
C GLN A 60 5.14 15.81 1.71
N ARG A 61 5.41 14.84 0.82
CA ARG A 61 4.43 14.00 0.14
C ARG A 61 4.20 12.66 0.83
N LEU A 62 4.88 12.42 1.95
CA LEU A 62 4.76 11.21 2.75
C LEU A 62 4.10 11.55 4.08
N SER A 63 3.08 10.77 4.43
CA SER A 63 2.40 10.91 5.72
C SER A 63 2.24 9.54 6.37
N LEU A 64 2.54 9.46 7.65
CA LEU A 64 2.28 8.29 8.47
C LEU A 64 1.03 8.54 9.31
N ILE A 65 0.02 7.70 9.16
CA ILE A 65 -1.24 7.85 9.89
C ILE A 65 -1.66 6.51 10.51
N GLN A 66 -2.22 6.58 11.72
CA GLN A 66 -2.83 5.43 12.39
C GLN A 66 -4.34 5.57 12.32
N LYS A 67 -4.95 4.99 11.29
CA LYS A 67 -6.39 5.08 11.02
C LYS A 67 -6.85 3.84 10.26
N ASP A 68 -8.12 3.49 10.43
CA ASP A 68 -8.79 2.51 9.57
C ASP A 68 -8.73 2.99 8.11
N ILE A 69 -8.05 2.22 7.27
CA ILE A 69 -7.81 2.55 5.86
C ILE A 69 -9.13 2.67 5.09
N THR A 70 -10.18 1.96 5.50
CA THR A 70 -11.51 1.99 4.86
C THR A 70 -12.27 3.30 5.07
N LYS A 71 -11.76 4.18 5.94
CA LYS A 71 -12.35 5.49 6.26
C LYS A 71 -11.61 6.66 5.62
N LEU A 72 -10.55 6.41 4.87
CA LEU A 72 -9.75 7.47 4.27
C LEU A 72 -10.41 7.98 2.99
N GLN A 73 -10.56 9.30 2.91
CA GLN A 73 -11.01 10.01 1.71
C GLN A 73 -9.78 10.39 0.88
N VAL A 74 -9.36 9.45 0.04
CA VAL A 74 -8.21 9.54 -0.87
C VAL A 74 -8.60 8.94 -2.22
N ASP A 75 -7.80 9.14 -3.26
CA ASP A 75 -8.17 8.66 -4.60
C ASP A 75 -8.13 7.13 -4.68
N ALA A 76 -7.13 6.51 -4.05
CA ALA A 76 -7.03 5.05 -3.91
C ALA A 76 -6.61 4.62 -2.50
N ILE A 77 -7.11 3.46 -2.10
CA ILE A 77 -6.50 2.67 -1.02
C ILE A 77 -5.93 1.38 -1.60
N VAL A 78 -4.84 0.88 -1.01
CA VAL A 78 -4.26 -0.40 -1.39
C VAL A 78 -4.84 -1.50 -0.51
N ASN A 79 -5.22 -2.61 -1.14
CA ASN A 79 -5.62 -3.84 -0.48
C ASN A 79 -4.47 -4.85 -0.56
N ALA A 80 -4.04 -5.38 0.59
CA ALA A 80 -3.13 -6.52 0.65
C ALA A 80 -3.93 -7.81 0.44
N ALA A 81 -4.10 -8.19 -0.81
CA ALA A 81 -4.93 -9.30 -1.25
C ALA A 81 -4.15 -10.62 -1.33
N ASN A 82 -4.90 -11.71 -1.52
CA ASN A 82 -4.38 -12.99 -1.98
C ASN A 82 -4.63 -13.16 -3.49
N GLU A 83 -4.04 -14.18 -4.12
CA GLU A 83 -4.08 -14.36 -5.58
C GLU A 83 -5.49 -14.48 -6.15
N SER A 84 -6.48 -14.91 -5.36
CA SER A 84 -7.86 -15.06 -5.85
C SER A 84 -8.57 -13.72 -6.05
N LEU A 85 -8.17 -12.67 -5.31
CA LEU A 85 -8.87 -11.39 -5.19
C LEU A 85 -10.31 -11.49 -4.64
N LEU A 86 -10.75 -12.65 -4.15
CA LEU A 86 -12.13 -12.88 -3.72
C LEU A 86 -12.34 -12.59 -2.22
N GLY A 87 -11.51 -11.70 -1.67
CA GLY A 87 -11.48 -11.38 -0.25
C GLY A 87 -10.77 -12.44 0.60
N GLY A 88 -10.83 -12.22 1.92
CA GLY A 88 -10.11 -13.02 2.90
C GLY A 88 -10.22 -12.44 4.31
N GLY A 89 -9.20 -12.67 5.14
CA GLY A 89 -9.08 -12.10 6.48
C GLY A 89 -8.39 -10.73 6.51
N GLY A 90 -8.09 -10.22 7.70
CA GLY A 90 -7.26 -9.01 7.87
C GLY A 90 -7.81 -7.77 7.16
N VAL A 91 -6.91 -6.99 6.55
CA VAL A 91 -7.26 -5.75 5.84
C VAL A 91 -8.13 -6.02 4.61
N ASP A 92 -7.89 -7.13 3.92
CA ASP A 92 -8.65 -7.56 2.74
C ASP A 92 -10.14 -7.76 3.08
N GLY A 93 -10.41 -8.54 4.14
CA GLY A 93 -11.77 -8.70 4.65
C GLY A 93 -12.40 -7.38 5.11
N CYS A 94 -11.63 -6.47 5.72
CA CYS A 94 -12.16 -5.16 6.12
C CYS A 94 -12.55 -4.29 4.90
N ILE A 95 -11.71 -4.26 3.87
CA ILE A 95 -11.97 -3.53 2.63
C ILE A 95 -13.19 -4.10 1.91
N HIS A 96 -13.29 -5.42 1.73
CA HIS A 96 -14.45 -6.05 1.09
C HIS A 96 -15.76 -5.78 1.84
N ARG A 97 -15.75 -5.88 3.19
CA ARG A 97 -16.94 -5.56 4.00
C ARG A 97 -17.35 -4.10 3.87
N ALA A 98 -16.39 -3.18 3.82
CA ALA A 98 -16.66 -1.74 3.74
C ALA A 98 -17.08 -1.28 2.34
N ALA A 99 -16.50 -1.85 1.28
CA ALA A 99 -16.82 -1.53 -0.11
C ALA A 99 -18.17 -2.08 -0.55
N GLY A 100 -18.61 -3.21 0.02
CA GLY A 100 -19.86 -3.87 -0.33
C GLY A 100 -19.68 -5.06 -1.31
N PRO A 101 -20.77 -5.83 -1.55
CA PRO A 101 -20.74 -7.01 -2.42
C PRO A 101 -20.35 -6.70 -3.87
N GLU A 102 -20.47 -5.45 -4.31
CA GLU A 102 -20.12 -5.01 -5.65
C GLU A 102 -18.61 -5.16 -5.91
N LEU A 103 -17.77 -4.97 -4.88
CA LEU A 103 -16.32 -5.13 -5.01
C LEU A 103 -15.93 -6.56 -5.40
N VAL A 104 -16.46 -7.56 -4.70
CA VAL A 104 -16.14 -8.96 -5.04
C VAL A 104 -16.73 -9.37 -6.38
N ALA A 105 -17.81 -8.71 -6.84
CA ALA A 105 -18.36 -8.96 -8.17
C ALA A 105 -17.40 -8.48 -9.27
N GLU A 106 -16.79 -7.29 -9.13
CA GLU A 106 -15.75 -6.83 -10.07
C GLU A 106 -14.45 -7.63 -9.93
N CYS A 107 -14.02 -8.00 -8.73
CA CYS A 107 -12.83 -8.84 -8.57
C CYS A 107 -12.94 -10.19 -9.32
N ARG A 108 -14.15 -10.76 -9.44
CA ARG A 108 -14.37 -11.99 -10.23
C ARG A 108 -14.09 -11.80 -11.72
N THR A 109 -14.24 -10.60 -12.27
CA THR A 109 -13.97 -10.32 -13.69
C THR A 109 -12.47 -10.14 -13.98
N LEU A 110 -11.64 -10.02 -12.93
CA LEU A 110 -10.19 -9.84 -13.06
C LEU A 110 -9.41 -11.15 -13.12
N HIS A 111 -10.06 -12.29 -12.80
CA HIS A 111 -9.45 -13.64 -12.84
C HIS A 111 -8.20 -13.81 -11.97
N GLY A 112 -8.12 -13.08 -10.85
CA GLY A 112 -7.03 -13.16 -9.88
C GLY A 112 -5.88 -12.20 -10.16
N CYS A 113 -4.80 -12.33 -9.39
CA CYS A 113 -3.59 -11.52 -9.54
C CYS A 113 -2.35 -12.30 -9.07
N ALA A 114 -1.25 -12.19 -9.80
CA ALA A 114 0.00 -12.86 -9.45
C ALA A 114 0.74 -12.14 -8.31
N PRO A 115 1.52 -12.84 -7.46
CA PRO A 115 2.41 -12.21 -6.49
C PRO A 115 3.32 -11.13 -7.12
N GLY A 116 3.44 -9.98 -6.47
CA GLY A 116 4.19 -8.82 -6.96
C GLY A 116 3.43 -7.93 -7.93
N SER A 117 2.27 -8.39 -8.43
CA SER A 117 1.42 -7.63 -9.34
C SER A 117 0.30 -6.91 -8.59
N SER A 118 -0.28 -5.91 -9.25
CA SER A 118 -1.42 -5.16 -8.74
C SER A 118 -2.49 -4.97 -9.82
N VAL A 119 -3.75 -4.90 -9.41
CA VAL A 119 -4.91 -4.58 -10.26
C VAL A 119 -5.78 -3.53 -9.59
N ILE A 120 -6.60 -2.82 -10.36
CA ILE A 120 -7.45 -1.72 -9.87
C ILE A 120 -8.93 -2.02 -10.08
N THR A 121 -9.74 -1.61 -9.11
CA THR A 121 -11.21 -1.68 -9.11
C THR A 121 -11.79 -0.36 -8.62
N LYS A 122 -13.11 -0.20 -8.71
CA LYS A 122 -13.82 0.91 -8.07
C LYS A 122 -13.85 0.74 -6.55
N GLY A 123 -13.93 1.86 -5.82
CA GLY A 123 -14.05 1.86 -4.36
C GLY A 123 -15.45 1.57 -3.81
N TYR A 124 -16.48 1.65 -4.66
CA TYR A 124 -17.88 1.40 -4.30
C TYR A 124 -18.34 2.23 -3.11
N LYS A 125 -18.68 1.58 -1.98
CA LYS A 125 -19.16 2.27 -0.76
C LYS A 125 -18.04 2.88 0.07
N LEU A 126 -16.77 2.71 -0.32
CA LEU A 126 -15.64 3.36 0.32
C LEU A 126 -15.64 4.87 0.03
N PRO A 127 -15.12 5.70 0.95
CA PRO A 127 -14.82 7.09 0.66
C PRO A 127 -13.73 7.26 -0.40
N ALA A 128 -12.88 6.24 -0.58
CA ALA A 128 -11.87 6.23 -1.62
C ALA A 128 -12.47 5.85 -2.98
N SER A 129 -12.01 6.50 -4.05
CA SER A 129 -12.59 6.29 -5.39
C SER A 129 -12.22 4.93 -5.98
N HIS A 130 -11.05 4.40 -5.64
CA HIS A 130 -10.51 3.14 -6.16
C HIS A 130 -9.91 2.26 -5.06
N VAL A 131 -9.88 0.96 -5.33
CA VAL A 131 -9.06 -0.01 -4.57
C VAL A 131 -8.02 -0.59 -5.50
N ILE A 132 -6.75 -0.50 -5.11
CA ILE A 132 -5.65 -1.18 -5.79
C ILE A 132 -5.35 -2.47 -5.01
N HIS A 133 -5.64 -3.61 -5.61
CA HIS A 133 -5.39 -4.92 -5.03
C HIS A 133 -3.98 -5.37 -5.40
N THR A 134 -3.13 -5.58 -4.41
CA THR A 134 -1.76 -6.05 -4.62
C THR A 134 -1.52 -7.34 -3.86
N VAL A 135 -0.82 -8.28 -4.49
CA VAL A 135 -0.55 -9.59 -3.91
C VAL A 135 0.88 -9.63 -3.40
N GLY A 136 1.02 -9.56 -2.07
CA GLY A 136 2.31 -9.68 -1.40
C GLY A 136 2.96 -11.06 -1.57
N PRO A 137 4.26 -11.20 -1.25
CA PRO A 137 4.93 -12.48 -1.37
C PRO A 137 4.44 -13.49 -0.33
N ARG A 138 4.38 -14.77 -0.74
CA ARG A 138 4.17 -15.90 0.18
C ARG A 138 5.41 -16.20 1.02
N ASN A 139 6.59 -15.95 0.44
CA ASN A 139 7.89 -16.01 1.10
C ASN A 139 8.31 -14.60 1.56
N LYS A 140 9.40 -14.46 2.30
CA LYS A 140 9.93 -13.13 2.66
C LYS A 140 10.77 -12.55 1.54
N ASP A 141 10.30 -12.62 0.28
CA ASP A 141 11.03 -12.11 -0.87
C ASP A 141 10.89 -10.58 -0.95
N PRO A 142 11.98 -9.82 -0.72
CA PRO A 142 11.92 -8.37 -0.77
C PRO A 142 11.66 -7.83 -2.19
N ASN A 143 12.00 -8.56 -3.24
CA ASN A 143 11.80 -8.12 -4.63
C ASN A 143 10.32 -8.12 -5.00
N VAL A 144 9.58 -9.15 -4.57
CA VAL A 144 8.12 -9.22 -4.77
C VAL A 144 7.42 -8.12 -3.97
N LEU A 145 7.85 -7.87 -2.73
CA LEU A 145 7.30 -6.75 -1.94
C LEU A 145 7.58 -5.40 -2.60
N LYS A 146 8.80 -5.19 -3.10
CA LYS A 146 9.16 -4.00 -3.89
C LYS A 146 8.24 -3.85 -5.12
N SER A 147 8.03 -4.94 -5.86
CA SER A 147 7.16 -4.96 -7.03
C SER A 147 5.70 -4.61 -6.71
N CYS A 148 5.17 -5.01 -5.54
CA CYS A 148 3.84 -4.61 -5.08
C CYS A 148 3.69 -3.08 -4.99
N TYR A 149 4.69 -2.40 -4.42
CA TYR A 149 4.68 -0.94 -4.33
C TYR A 149 4.82 -0.28 -5.69
N GLU A 150 5.74 -0.77 -6.53
CA GLU A 150 5.97 -0.22 -7.87
C GLU A 150 4.73 -0.34 -8.75
N THR A 151 4.13 -1.53 -8.83
CA THR A 151 2.92 -1.75 -9.64
C THR A 151 1.71 -1.00 -9.11
N SER A 152 1.55 -0.87 -7.79
CA SER A 152 0.48 -0.04 -7.19
C SER A 152 0.64 1.45 -7.53
N LEU A 153 1.87 1.97 -7.48
CA LEU A 153 2.16 3.37 -7.83
C LEU A 153 2.03 3.62 -9.33
N ALA A 154 2.39 2.64 -10.17
CA ALA A 154 2.18 2.71 -11.62
C ALA A 154 0.69 2.86 -11.95
N LEU A 155 -0.18 2.03 -11.36
CA LEU A 155 -1.63 2.15 -11.51
C LEU A 155 -2.17 3.52 -11.06
N CYS A 156 -1.61 4.10 -10.00
CA CYS A 156 -1.97 5.47 -9.60
C CYS A 156 -1.63 6.48 -10.70
N SER A 157 -0.44 6.38 -11.28
CA SER A 157 0.00 7.28 -12.34
C SER A 157 -0.84 7.12 -13.61
N GLU A 158 -1.10 5.88 -14.02
CA GLU A 158 -1.87 5.52 -15.22
C GLU A 158 -3.34 5.99 -15.13
N ASN A 159 -3.91 5.98 -13.93
CA ASN A 159 -5.29 6.40 -13.68
C ASN A 159 -5.41 7.85 -13.17
N GLY A 160 -4.32 8.62 -13.17
CA GLY A 160 -4.33 10.03 -12.75
C GLY A 160 -4.64 10.28 -11.27
N LEU A 161 -4.38 9.29 -10.40
CA LEU A 161 -4.65 9.33 -8.97
C LEU A 161 -3.55 10.10 -8.23
N LYS A 162 -3.96 11.05 -7.38
CA LYS A 162 -3.07 12.00 -6.69
C LYS A 162 -2.80 11.60 -5.24
N THR A 163 -3.64 10.78 -4.64
CA THR A 163 -3.51 10.37 -3.25
C THR A 163 -3.75 8.87 -3.13
N VAL A 164 -2.82 8.18 -2.48
CA VAL A 164 -2.91 6.75 -2.27
C VAL A 164 -2.55 6.39 -0.84
N ALA A 165 -3.37 5.57 -0.21
CA ALA A 165 -3.09 5.04 1.12
C ALA A 165 -2.69 3.57 1.05
N PHE A 166 -1.57 3.21 1.68
CA PHE A 166 -1.08 1.84 1.75
C PHE A 166 -1.26 1.29 3.17
N PRO A 167 -1.75 0.05 3.34
CA PRO A 167 -1.60 -0.68 4.57
C PRO A 167 -0.16 -1.18 4.69
N CYS A 168 0.16 -1.79 5.83
CA CYS A 168 1.37 -2.60 5.92
C CYS A 168 1.18 -3.89 5.13
N ILE A 169 1.66 -3.89 3.88
CA ILE A 169 1.67 -5.07 3.02
C ILE A 169 2.57 -6.13 3.65
N ALA A 170 2.14 -7.40 3.61
CA ALA A 170 2.89 -8.55 4.10
C ALA A 170 3.25 -8.55 5.61
N THR A 171 2.58 -7.76 6.46
CA THR A 171 2.75 -7.80 7.93
C THR A 171 1.66 -8.59 8.66
N GLY A 172 0.79 -9.29 7.93
CA GLY A 172 -0.36 -10.05 8.46
C GLY A 172 -0.06 -11.52 8.80
N ILE A 173 -1.01 -12.40 8.49
CA ILE A 173 -1.11 -13.83 8.89
C ILE A 173 0.16 -14.65 8.55
N PHE A 174 1.03 -14.16 7.67
CA PHE A 174 2.30 -14.81 7.26
C PHE A 174 3.53 -14.51 8.13
N GLY A 175 3.36 -13.96 9.34
CA GLY A 175 4.32 -14.18 10.42
C GLY A 175 5.55 -13.26 10.45
N LYS A 176 5.54 -12.41 11.49
CA LYS A 176 6.69 -11.97 12.29
C LYS A 176 8.07 -12.00 11.59
N LYS A 177 8.44 -10.83 11.08
CA LYS A 177 9.65 -10.04 11.33
C LYS A 177 9.57 -8.97 10.25
N LEU A 178 9.51 -7.70 10.63
CA LEU A 178 9.84 -6.62 9.70
C LEU A 178 11.16 -7.03 9.06
N TYR A 179 11.26 -6.96 7.73
CA TYR A 179 12.52 -7.18 7.04
C TYR A 179 13.61 -6.44 7.81
N THR A 180 14.62 -7.11 8.36
CA THR A 180 15.76 -6.46 9.06
C THR A 180 17.04 -6.55 8.24
N GLY A 181 16.93 -6.92 6.96
CA GLY A 181 18.08 -7.11 6.07
C GLY A 181 18.19 -5.97 5.06
N PHE A 182 18.84 -4.89 5.49
CA PHE A 182 19.66 -4.02 4.64
C PHE A 182 20.89 -3.64 5.46
#